data_AF-A0A7U6KNI5-F1
#
_entry.id   AF-A0A7U6KNI5-F1
#
_cell.length_a   1.000
_cell.length_b   1.000
_cell.length_c   1.000
_cell.angle_alpha   90.00
_cell.angle_beta   90.00
_cell.angle_gamma   90.00
#
_symmetry.space_group_name_H-M   'P 1'
#
loop_
_entity.id
_entity.type
_entity.pdbx_description
1 polymer ?
#
loop_
_entity_poly.entity_id
_entity_poly.type
_entity_poly.pdbx_seq_one_letter_code
_entity_poly.pdbx_strand_id
1 'polypeptide(L)'
;MSFQGLSAKYRRLYQEHAGWRLMRADNAPHIMAFISDLFSERSEVPYNRAKLLLEAQIEHSRNLGIWETQTNATTYLNQWIAQGWLRELDDLLTKTDATEMVIRFCHGLEERSIGVSASHLRIVQEAVRDFVVVTNEDTDSRVKLLEEKKQPFSVK
;
A
#
# COMPACT_ATOMS: atom_id res chain seq x y z
N MET A 1 -18.14 -20.43 -14.33
CA MET A 1 -16.94 -21.17 -13.88
C MET A 1 -17.34 -22.01 -12.67
N SER A 2 -16.93 -23.28 -12.60
CA SER A 2 -17.18 -24.13 -11.42
C SER A 2 -16.24 -23.75 -10.27
N PHE A 3 -16.66 -24.02 -9.02
CA PHE A 3 -15.82 -23.83 -7.83
C PHE A 3 -14.45 -24.52 -7.96
N GLN A 4 -14.45 -25.75 -8.49
CA GLN A 4 -13.21 -26.51 -8.71
C GLN A 4 -12.26 -25.82 -9.70
N GLY A 5 -12.79 -25.23 -10.77
CA GLY A 5 -12.00 -24.47 -11.74
C GLY A 5 -11.39 -23.20 -11.14
N LEU A 6 -12.16 -22.46 -10.32
CA LEU A 6 -11.66 -21.29 -9.61
C LEU A 6 -10.59 -21.67 -8.58
N SER A 7 -10.82 -22.72 -7.79
CA SER A 7 -9.86 -23.22 -6.79
C SER A 7 -8.53 -23.63 -7.43
N ALA A 8 -8.58 -24.38 -8.54
CA ALA A 8 -7.38 -24.76 -9.30
C ALA A 8 -6.63 -23.53 -9.84
N LYS A 9 -7.36 -22.54 -10.39
CA LYS A 9 -6.78 -21.28 -10.87
C LYS A 9 -6.04 -20.53 -9.76
N TYR A 10 -6.67 -20.35 -8.60
CA TYR A 10 -6.05 -19.63 -7.49
C TYR A 10 -4.89 -20.40 -6.86
N ARG A 11 -4.96 -21.73 -6.79
CA ARG A 11 -3.83 -22.57 -6.35
C ARG A 11 -2.62 -22.38 -7.25
N ARG A 12 -2.82 -22.35 -8.57
CA ARG A 12 -1.73 -22.09 -9.53
C ARG A 12 -1.10 -20.71 -9.32
N LEU A 13 -1.93 -19.67 -9.20
CA LEU A 13 -1.44 -18.31 -8.94
C LEU A 13 -0.67 -18.23 -7.62
N TYR A 14 -1.17 -18.88 -6.57
CA TYR A 14 -0.51 -18.93 -5.26
C TYR A 14 0.89 -19.57 -5.33
N GLN A 15 1.07 -20.60 -6.16
CA GLN A 15 2.33 -21.33 -6.31
C GLN A 15 3.31 -20.63 -7.26
N GLU A 16 2.83 -20.18 -8.42
CA GLU A 16 3.69 -19.73 -9.53
C GLU A 16 3.92 -18.22 -9.57
N HIS A 17 2.93 -17.41 -9.15
CA HIS A 17 2.99 -15.96 -9.34
C HIS A 17 4.03 -15.32 -8.41
N ALA A 18 4.98 -14.58 -8.99
CA ALA A 18 6.07 -13.95 -8.24
C ALA A 18 5.57 -12.99 -7.15
N GLY A 19 4.49 -12.25 -7.41
CA GLY A 19 3.88 -11.36 -6.41
C GLY A 19 3.29 -12.11 -5.20
N TRP A 20 2.72 -13.31 -5.41
CA TRP A 20 2.24 -14.16 -4.31
C TRP A 20 3.40 -14.76 -3.52
N ARG A 21 4.54 -15.02 -4.16
CA ARG A 21 5.76 -15.41 -3.45
C ARG A 21 6.36 -14.25 -2.66
N LEU A 22 6.38 -13.04 -3.22
CA LEU A 22 6.87 -11.83 -2.54
C LEU A 22 6.07 -11.54 -1.27
N MET A 23 4.75 -11.51 -1.36
CA MET A 23 3.88 -11.23 -0.19
C MET A 23 3.97 -12.29 0.92
N ARG A 24 4.47 -13.49 0.60
CA ARG A 24 4.64 -14.60 1.57
C ARG A 24 6.07 -14.77 2.07
N ALA A 25 7.02 -13.98 1.57
CA ALA A 25 8.39 -14.06 2.04
C ALA A 25 8.46 -13.68 3.53
N ASP A 26 9.29 -14.38 4.32
CA ASP A 26 9.36 -14.17 5.78
C ASP A 26 9.74 -12.72 6.14
N ASN A 27 10.54 -12.08 5.29
CA ASN A 27 10.99 -10.70 5.42
C ASN A 27 10.35 -9.76 4.39
N ALA A 28 9.14 -10.08 3.91
CA ALA A 28 8.44 -9.32 2.89
C ALA A 28 8.36 -7.79 3.18
N PRO A 29 8.07 -7.32 4.42
CA PRO A 29 8.05 -5.89 4.71
C PRO A 29 9.39 -5.20 4.45
N HIS A 30 10.51 -5.84 4.82
CA HIS A 30 11.84 -5.30 4.59
C HIS A 30 12.21 -5.29 3.12
N ILE A 31 11.87 -6.36 2.39
CA ILE A 31 12.10 -6.44 0.95
C ILE A 31 11.32 -5.32 0.24
N MET A 32 10.03 -5.17 0.56
CA MET A 32 9.17 -4.16 -0.07
C MET A 32 9.63 -2.74 0.29
N ALA A 33 9.96 -2.46 1.55
CA ALA A 33 10.47 -1.16 1.96
C ALA A 33 11.76 -0.81 1.21
N PHE A 34 12.72 -1.74 1.15
CA PHE A 34 13.98 -1.53 0.45
C PHE A 34 13.79 -1.32 -1.05
N ILE A 35 12.97 -2.15 -1.72
CA ILE A 35 12.73 -2.00 -3.17
C ILE A 35 12.00 -0.67 -3.46
N SER A 36 11.01 -0.30 -2.65
CA SER A 36 10.30 0.98 -2.82
C SER A 36 11.25 2.17 -2.68
N ASP A 37 12.13 2.15 -1.68
CA ASP A 37 13.11 3.21 -1.46
C ASP A 37 14.18 3.25 -2.57
N LEU A 38 14.73 2.09 -2.94
CA LEU A 38 15.77 1.95 -3.96
C LEU A 38 15.36 2.55 -5.32
N PHE A 39 14.08 2.39 -5.68
CA PHE A 39 13.52 2.82 -6.96
C PHE A 39 12.56 4.03 -6.82
N SER A 40 12.70 4.81 -5.76
CA SER A 40 11.87 6.00 -5.51
C SER A 40 12.14 7.13 -6.52
N GLU A 41 13.42 7.36 -6.82
CA GLU A 41 13.85 8.43 -7.74
C GLU A 41 14.18 7.94 -9.16
N ARG A 42 14.45 6.64 -9.32
CA ARG A 42 14.97 6.06 -10.56
C ARG A 42 14.27 4.74 -10.88
N SER A 43 14.01 4.50 -12.15
CA SER A 43 13.45 3.22 -12.63
C SER A 43 14.50 2.11 -12.72
N GLU A 44 15.77 2.48 -12.88
CA GLU A 44 16.89 1.55 -13.02
C GLU A 44 18.03 1.97 -12.08
N VAL A 45 18.66 0.99 -11.44
CA VAL A 45 19.74 1.23 -10.47
C VAL A 45 20.88 0.25 -10.72
N PRO A 46 22.16 0.70 -10.76
CA PRO A 46 23.29 -0.21 -10.90
C PRO A 46 23.32 -1.27 -9.79
N TYR A 47 23.57 -2.53 -10.15
CA TYR A 47 23.60 -3.66 -9.21
C TYR A 47 24.50 -3.38 -8.01
N ASN A 48 25.72 -2.88 -8.28
CA ASN A 48 26.69 -2.55 -7.23
C ASN A 48 26.17 -1.47 -6.27
N ARG A 49 25.40 -0.48 -6.76
CA ARG A 49 24.79 0.54 -5.89
C ARG A 49 23.70 -0.07 -5.02
N ALA A 50 22.82 -0.90 -5.59
CA ALA A 50 21.79 -1.58 -4.83
C ALA A 50 22.39 -2.51 -3.76
N LYS A 51 23.47 -3.22 -4.10
CA LYS A 51 24.21 -4.06 -3.16
C LYS A 51 24.72 -3.27 -1.96
N LEU A 52 25.44 -2.18 -2.20
CA LEU A 52 26.00 -1.34 -1.13
C LEU A 52 24.91 -0.78 -0.21
N LEU A 53 23.80 -0.31 -0.79
CA LEU A 53 22.66 0.20 -0.01
C LEU A 53 22.01 -0.91 0.83
N LEU A 54 21.87 -2.12 0.28
CA LEU A 54 21.30 -3.25 1.01
C LEU A 54 22.23 -3.72 2.13
N GLU A 55 23.55 -3.74 1.91
CA GLU A 55 24.54 -4.07 2.95
C GLU A 55 24.41 -3.11 4.14
N ALA A 56 24.37 -1.80 3.87
CA ALA A 56 24.17 -0.79 4.90
C ALA A 56 22.83 -0.95 5.63
N GLN A 57 21.75 -1.26 4.90
CA GLN A 57 20.44 -1.48 5.51
C GLN A 57 20.38 -2.73 6.40
N ILE A 58 21.02 -3.83 5.99
CA ILE A 58 21.10 -5.07 6.78
C ILE A 58 21.89 -4.80 8.06
N GLU A 59 23.04 -4.14 7.96
CA GLU A 59 23.85 -3.79 9.13
C GLU A 59 23.08 -2.89 10.10
N HIS A 60 22.44 -1.83 9.58
CA HIS A 60 21.61 -0.94 10.38
C HIS A 60 20.45 -1.68 11.07
N SER A 61 19.76 -2.55 10.34
CA SER A 61 18.62 -3.31 10.88
C SER A 61 19.05 -4.34 11.92
N ARG A 62 20.26 -4.92 11.79
CA ARG A 62 20.87 -5.81 12.79
C ARG A 62 21.19 -5.04 14.07
N ASN A 63 21.74 -3.83 13.96
CA ASN A 63 22.06 -3.00 15.12
C ASN A 63 20.82 -2.58 15.92
N LEU A 64 19.68 -2.46 15.25
CA LEU A 64 18.39 -2.17 15.88
C LEU A 64 17.63 -3.40 16.39
N GLY A 65 18.13 -4.63 16.13
CA GLY A 65 17.44 -5.88 16.47
C GLY A 65 16.14 -6.10 15.68
N ILE A 66 15.97 -5.41 14.55
CA ILE A 66 14.74 -5.48 13.73
C ILE A 66 14.83 -6.61 12.70
N TRP A 67 16.02 -6.83 12.15
CA TRP A 67 16.25 -7.89 11.18
C TRP A 67 17.59 -8.59 11.42
N GLU A 68 17.53 -9.70 12.15
CA GLU A 68 18.71 -10.47 12.55
C GLU A 68 19.03 -11.55 11.52
N THR A 69 19.53 -11.13 10.35
CA THR A 69 20.01 -12.05 9.32
C THR A 69 21.53 -12.11 9.24
N GLN A 70 22.07 -13.30 8.98
CA GLN A 70 23.48 -13.53 8.65
C GLN A 70 23.73 -13.55 7.13
N THR A 71 22.65 -13.51 6.33
CA THR A 71 22.72 -13.53 4.86
C THR A 71 23.22 -12.18 4.34
N ASN A 72 24.16 -12.21 3.40
CA ASN A 72 24.70 -10.99 2.80
C ASN A 72 23.78 -10.43 1.70
N ALA A 73 24.00 -9.16 1.33
CA ALA A 73 23.19 -8.47 0.34
C ALA A 73 23.21 -9.13 -1.05
N THR A 74 24.38 -9.60 -1.51
CA THR A 74 24.50 -10.28 -2.81
C THR A 74 23.61 -11.53 -2.86
N THR A 75 23.59 -12.32 -1.80
CA THR A 75 22.72 -13.50 -1.70
C THR A 75 21.24 -13.10 -1.75
N TYR A 76 20.85 -12.02 -1.07
CA TYR A 76 19.48 -11.52 -1.14
C TYR A 76 19.11 -11.00 -2.54
N LEU A 77 19.93 -10.16 -3.16
CA LEU A 77 19.65 -9.64 -4.50
C LEU A 77 19.53 -10.77 -5.52
N ASN A 78 20.45 -11.74 -5.49
CA ASN A 78 20.40 -12.90 -6.39
C ASN A 78 19.15 -13.75 -6.13
N GLN A 79 18.76 -13.93 -4.87
CA GLN A 79 17.50 -14.59 -4.53
C GLN A 79 16.31 -13.81 -5.08
N TRP A 80 16.26 -12.48 -4.94
CA TRP A 80 15.16 -11.66 -5.42
C TRP A 80 15.05 -11.68 -6.95
N ILE A 81 16.17 -11.70 -7.66
CA ILE A 81 16.24 -11.90 -9.11
C ILE A 81 15.70 -13.29 -9.48
N ALA A 82 16.20 -14.35 -8.82
CA ALA A 82 15.76 -15.72 -9.06
C ALA A 82 14.26 -15.95 -8.75
N GLN A 83 13.72 -15.24 -7.77
CA GLN A 83 12.30 -15.28 -7.44
C GLN A 83 11.44 -14.43 -8.40
N GLY A 84 12.07 -13.63 -9.28
CA GLY A 84 11.40 -12.77 -10.25
C GLY A 84 10.85 -11.47 -9.67
N TRP A 85 11.40 -11.00 -8.55
CA TRP A 85 11.02 -9.73 -7.92
C TRP A 85 11.80 -8.55 -8.50
N LEU A 86 13.06 -8.80 -8.86
CA LEU A 86 13.91 -7.87 -9.61
C LEU A 86 14.34 -8.52 -10.92
N ARG A 87 14.75 -7.69 -11.87
CA ARG A 87 15.41 -8.11 -13.10
C ARG A 87 16.73 -7.37 -13.23
N GLU A 88 17.76 -8.12 -13.59
CA GLU A 88 19.08 -7.58 -13.92
C GLU A 88 19.31 -7.67 -15.43
N LEU A 89 19.77 -6.58 -16.03
CA LEU A 89 20.19 -6.50 -17.43
C LEU A 89 21.32 -5.47 -17.53
N ASP A 90 22.45 -5.83 -18.13
CA ASP A 90 23.62 -4.93 -18.30
C ASP A 90 24.04 -4.23 -16.99
N ASP A 91 24.18 -5.00 -15.90
CA ASP A 91 24.47 -4.53 -14.53
C ASP A 91 23.46 -3.51 -13.95
N LEU A 92 22.30 -3.35 -14.59
CA LEU A 92 21.20 -2.51 -14.11
C LEU A 92 20.07 -3.37 -13.56
N LEU A 93 19.64 -3.05 -12.35
CA LEU A 93 18.47 -3.62 -11.71
C LEU A 93 17.23 -2.81 -12.02
N THR A 94 16.13 -3.52 -12.22
CA THR A 94 14.78 -2.98 -12.43
C THR A 94 13.74 -3.77 -11.63
N LYS A 95 12.62 -3.12 -11.27
CA LYS A 95 11.47 -3.80 -10.66
C LYS A 95 10.74 -4.61 -11.74
N THR A 96 10.28 -5.81 -11.39
CA THR A 96 9.36 -6.55 -12.27
C THR A 96 7.93 -6.07 -12.09
N ASP A 97 7.07 -6.33 -13.09
CA ASP A 97 5.64 -6.01 -13.01
C ASP A 97 4.95 -6.66 -11.80
N ALA A 98 5.41 -7.85 -11.41
CA ALA A 98 4.88 -8.56 -10.25
C ALA A 98 5.15 -7.80 -8.95
N THR A 99 6.33 -7.20 -8.82
CA THR A 99 6.71 -6.39 -7.65
C THR A 99 5.97 -5.06 -7.65
N GLU A 100 5.88 -4.40 -8.80
CA GLU A 100 5.12 -3.16 -8.97
C GLU A 100 3.63 -3.35 -8.60
N MET A 101 3.04 -4.47 -9.02
CA MET A 101 1.66 -4.84 -8.66
C MET A 101 1.47 -5.03 -7.15
N VAL A 102 2.43 -5.67 -6.47
CA VAL A 102 2.37 -5.87 -5.01
C VAL A 102 2.51 -4.56 -4.26
N ILE A 103 3.46 -3.70 -4.64
CA ILE A 103 3.66 -2.39 -4.01
C ILE A 103 2.38 -1.54 -4.15
N ARG A 104 1.81 -1.48 -5.37
CA ARG A 104 0.55 -0.78 -5.61
C ARG A 104 -0.61 -1.36 -4.80
N PHE A 105 -0.69 -2.68 -4.69
CA PHE A 105 -1.69 -3.35 -3.87
C PHE A 105 -1.58 -2.90 -2.40
N CYS A 106 -0.37 -2.88 -1.83
CA CYS A 106 -0.14 -2.41 -0.47
C CYS A 106 -0.55 -0.95 -0.27
N HIS A 107 -0.20 -0.04 -1.18
CA HIS A 107 -0.68 1.35 -1.14
C HIS A 107 -2.21 1.44 -1.17
N GLY A 108 -2.86 0.62 -2.00
CA GLY A 108 -4.32 0.58 -2.05
C GLY A 108 -5.00 0.08 -0.76
N LEU A 109 -4.30 -0.69 0.09
CA LEU A 109 -4.80 -1.07 1.41
C LEU A 109 -4.85 0.13 2.37
N GLU A 110 -3.85 1.00 2.28
CA GLU A 110 -3.75 2.22 3.10
C GLU A 110 -4.79 3.26 2.67
N GLU A 111 -4.89 3.57 1.37
CA GLU A 111 -5.82 4.58 0.85
C GLU A 111 -7.29 4.25 1.15
N ARG A 112 -7.68 2.97 1.06
CA ARG A 112 -9.05 2.54 1.41
C ARG A 112 -9.36 2.69 2.90
N SER A 113 -8.36 2.56 3.77
CA SER A 113 -8.54 2.79 5.21
C SER A 113 -8.82 4.26 5.52
N ILE A 114 -8.20 5.18 4.75
CA ILE A 114 -8.40 6.63 4.87
C ILE A 114 -9.79 7.03 4.33
N GLY A 115 -10.25 6.42 3.22
CA GLY A 115 -11.56 6.69 2.63
C GLY A 115 -12.75 6.28 3.52
N VAL A 116 -12.64 5.20 4.28
CA VAL A 116 -13.69 4.77 5.23
C VAL A 116 -13.71 5.67 6.47
N SER A 117 -12.55 6.03 7.02
CA SER A 117 -12.46 6.92 8.18
C SER A 117 -12.95 8.34 7.89
N ALA A 118 -12.65 8.92 6.71
CA ALA A 118 -13.15 10.24 6.34
C ALA A 118 -14.68 10.26 6.14
N SER A 119 -15.25 9.23 5.51
CA SER A 119 -16.70 9.12 5.34
C SER A 119 -17.42 8.86 6.68
N HIS A 120 -16.82 8.05 7.56
CA HIS A 120 -17.37 7.79 8.90
C HIS A 120 -17.28 9.03 9.80
N LEU A 121 -16.18 9.78 9.77
CA LEU A 121 -16.07 11.08 10.45
C LEU A 121 -17.05 12.11 9.89
N ARG A 122 -17.27 12.13 8.57
CA ARG A 122 -18.26 13.03 7.96
C ARG A 122 -19.68 12.67 8.38
N ILE A 123 -20.04 11.39 8.40
CA ILE A 123 -21.34 10.91 8.88
C ILE A 123 -21.52 11.23 10.37
N VAL A 124 -20.48 11.03 11.19
CA VAL A 124 -20.52 11.38 12.62
C VAL A 124 -20.62 12.90 12.82
N GLN A 125 -19.90 13.71 12.04
CA GLN A 125 -19.98 15.17 12.10
C GLN A 125 -21.33 15.71 11.61
N GLU A 126 -21.91 15.11 10.57
CA GLU A 126 -23.27 15.42 10.10
C GLU A 126 -24.30 15.04 11.18
N ALA A 127 -24.20 13.85 11.78
CA ALA A 127 -25.08 13.41 12.86
C ALA A 127 -24.96 14.30 14.12
N VAL A 128 -23.74 14.73 14.49
CA VAL A 128 -23.51 15.66 15.60
C VAL A 128 -24.07 17.06 15.27
N ARG A 129 -23.90 17.54 14.03
CA ARG A 129 -24.45 18.82 13.58
C ARG A 129 -25.98 18.81 13.57
N ASP A 130 -26.58 17.73 13.06
CA ASP A 130 -28.03 17.56 13.05
C ASP A 130 -28.59 17.41 14.48
N PHE A 131 -27.85 16.78 15.39
CA PHE A 131 -28.21 16.70 16.81
C PHE A 131 -28.19 18.07 17.51
N VAL A 132 -27.18 18.91 17.21
CA VAL A 132 -27.11 20.30 17.71
C VAL A 132 -28.28 21.15 17.20
N VAL A 133 -28.77 20.91 15.98
CA VAL A 133 -29.94 21.62 15.41
C VAL A 133 -31.25 21.23 16.10
N VAL A 134 -31.39 19.97 16.53
CA VAL A 134 -32.61 19.48 17.21
C VAL A 134 -32.66 19.91 18.68
N THR A 135 -31.49 20.15 19.31
CA THR A 135 -31.39 20.49 20.75
C THR A 135 -31.38 22.00 21.03
N ASN A 136 -31.46 22.84 19.99
CA ASN A 136 -31.44 24.30 20.14
C ASN A 136 -32.87 24.84 20.39
N GLU A 137 -33.10 25.45 21.56
CA GLU A 137 -34.42 25.94 22.02
C GLU A 137 -34.87 27.23 21.33
N ASP A 138 -34.04 27.85 20.49
CA ASP A 138 -34.36 29.12 19.85
C ASP A 138 -34.97 28.93 18.44
N THR A 139 -36.26 29.31 18.33
CA THR A 139 -37.09 29.04 17.14
C THR A 139 -36.68 29.90 15.93
N ASP A 140 -36.18 31.12 16.16
CA ASP A 140 -35.77 32.05 15.07
C ASP A 140 -34.48 31.59 14.38
N SER A 141 -33.57 30.97 15.13
CA SER A 141 -32.32 30.40 14.61
C SER A 141 -32.57 29.20 13.68
N ARG A 142 -33.65 28.44 13.93
CA ARG A 142 -34.05 27.28 13.10
C ARG A 142 -34.63 27.70 11.75
N VAL A 143 -35.41 28.79 11.71
CA VAL A 143 -36.08 29.25 10.48
C VAL A 143 -35.06 29.74 9.45
N LYS A 144 -34.06 30.54 9.87
CA LYS A 144 -33.00 31.03 8.97
C LYS A 144 -32.19 29.91 8.31
N LEU A 145 -31.83 28.88 9.09
CA LEU A 145 -31.04 27.76 8.58
C LEU A 145 -31.84 26.84 7.63
N LEU A 146 -33.15 26.74 7.83
CA LEU A 146 -34.06 26.00 6.95
C LEU A 146 -34.38 26.78 5.67
N GLU A 147 -34.42 28.12 5.71
CA GLU A 147 -34.55 28.98 4.53
C GLU A 147 -33.32 28.94 3.62
N GLU A 148 -32.10 28.90 4.19
CA GLU A 148 -30.87 28.70 3.41
C GLU A 148 -30.87 27.34 2.68
N LYS A 149 -31.44 26.29 3.29
CA LYS A 149 -31.60 24.98 2.63
C LYS A 149 -32.68 24.94 1.54
N LYS A 150 -33.57 25.93 1.45
CA LYS A 150 -34.70 25.94 0.50
C LYS A 150 -34.37 26.63 -0.83
N GLN A 151 -33.27 27.39 -0.91
CA GLN A 151 -32.91 28.15 -2.12
C GLN A 151 -32.39 27.37 -3.34
N PRO A 152 -31.90 26.10 -3.29
CA PRO A 152 -31.47 25.42 -4.51
C PRO A 152 -32.61 24.77 -5.32
N PHE A 153 -33.90 24.95 -4.95
CA PHE A 153 -35.03 24.30 -5.63
C PHE A 153 -36.12 25.24 -6.19
N SER A 154 -35.83 26.53 -6.44
CA SER A 154 -36.75 27.37 -7.24
C SER A 154 -36.27 27.51 -8.69
N VAL A 155 -36.97 26.75 -9.53
CA VAL A 155 -36.92 26.69 -10.98
C VAL A 155 -37.08 28.06 -11.64
N LYS A 156 -36.17 28.37 -12.57
CA LYS A 156 -36.50 28.97 -13.87
C LYS A 156 -35.49 28.54 -14.92
#